data_AF-A0AAD3HRS8-F1
#
_entry.id   AF-A0AAD3HRS8-F1
#
_cell.length_a   1.000
_cell.length_b   1.000
_cell.length_c   1.000
_cell.angle_alpha   90.00
_cell.angle_beta   90.00
_cell.angle_gamma   90.00
#
_symmetry.space_group_name_H-M   'P 1'
#
loop_
_entity.id
_entity.type
_entity.pdbx_description
1 polymer ?
#
loop_
_entity_poly.entity_id
_entity_poly.type
_entity_poly.pdbx_seq_one_letter_code
_entity_poly.pdbx_strand_id
1 'polypeptide(L)'
;MALKRGPKCGYAGTSCRNSAADANRCPWAALLRATIAAALLCSANGAPSVLLYNNTQVVSGLDQITTVAKIIQDQTQPSKLSKTSSQPISARMADYSAYVIPASGSASYLSAERTDINMWKPTQLADWVRSGGSLILLDGSNGGKVNTFTKLLDTLLGGYGVAHCSGYTFTKREQLFCRTTDIQGPLGELRSSITVILDQGISGMQCNGMTPGSPIYSTLASGTSANEVSVARMWTLGRGSIFWIGFSFQNSNFKAFQSLLAVAVSLSQLPYLPPPPIKVPPAPPPSPPSPPPPPPPSPPPPMPSPLPPSPRLSPPPPPRPSPPPPPSPRAVSPSPPSPRPSPMPPSPPPPSPLPPLPSPPPLSPPPSPHRPPPPPPSPSPRSVSPSPPPPIVQRSPLPPPPSPPPPSPPPSPPPPSPPPSPPPPSPSPRPPQPSPPLSSTPSPAPPVKSPPPSTSPSPSPPPPPSPRLSPPPPPPTSNSPRPPSPKPPGAQQPPPPTSSLRSSPPVSSKPPPRAKPPPPELAPPPADDATLPPYHTFPPPLEEFAPPPPKKKTTGR
;
A
#
# COMPACT_ATOMS: atom_id res chain seq x y z
N MET A 1 -18.80 -40.32 -15.40
CA MET A 1 -19.09 -39.48 -16.58
C MET A 1 -18.86 -38.02 -16.21
N ALA A 2 -18.46 -37.20 -17.19
CA ALA A 2 -18.05 -35.79 -17.11
C ALA A 2 -16.56 -35.54 -16.78
N LEU A 3 -15.77 -35.60 -17.85
CA LEU A 3 -14.40 -35.13 -18.01
C LEU A 3 -14.44 -34.03 -19.10
N LYS A 4 -13.42 -33.15 -19.10
CA LYS A 4 -12.99 -32.19 -20.15
C LYS A 4 -13.58 -30.78 -20.14
N ARG A 5 -12.73 -29.82 -19.76
CA ARG A 5 -12.15 -28.80 -20.65
C ARG A 5 -10.95 -28.12 -19.94
N GLY A 6 -9.73 -28.47 -20.36
CA GLY A 6 -8.52 -27.74 -19.96
C GLY A 6 -8.24 -26.56 -20.91
N PRO A 7 -7.64 -25.46 -20.44
CA PRO A 7 -7.32 -24.32 -21.30
C PRO A 7 -6.04 -24.58 -22.11
N LYS A 8 -6.05 -24.13 -23.38
CA LYS A 8 -4.92 -24.18 -24.31
C LYS A 8 -3.88 -23.13 -23.90
N CYS A 9 -2.66 -23.56 -23.54
CA CYS A 9 -1.49 -22.69 -23.47
C CYS A 9 -0.91 -22.47 -24.87
N GLY A 10 -0.92 -21.22 -25.33
CA GLY A 10 -0.10 -20.78 -26.46
C GLY A 10 1.31 -20.49 -25.98
N TYR A 11 2.27 -21.35 -26.32
CA TYR A 11 3.70 -21.12 -26.11
C TYR A 11 4.24 -20.24 -27.25
N ALA A 12 4.79 -19.08 -26.91
CA ALA A 12 5.72 -18.35 -27.76
C ALA A 12 7.12 -18.59 -27.20
N GLY A 13 8.00 -19.16 -28.02
CA GLY A 13 9.31 -19.66 -27.61
C GLY A 13 10.34 -18.57 -27.34
N THR A 14 11.16 -18.79 -26.30
CA THR A 14 12.47 -18.17 -26.15
C THR A 14 13.53 -19.12 -26.71
N SER A 15 14.37 -18.55 -27.59
CA SER A 15 15.52 -19.17 -28.22
C SER A 15 16.60 -19.50 -27.17
N CYS A 16 16.86 -20.79 -26.95
CA CYS A 16 18.14 -21.28 -26.44
C CYS A 16 18.87 -21.89 -27.64
N ARG A 17 19.90 -21.22 -28.16
CA ARG A 17 20.79 -21.81 -29.16
C ARG A 17 22.05 -22.33 -28.48
N ASN A 18 22.33 -23.60 -28.78
CA ASN A 18 23.58 -24.34 -28.67
C ASN A 18 23.81 -25.17 -27.39
N SER A 19 22.95 -26.17 -27.18
CA SER A 19 23.36 -27.59 -27.11
C SER A 19 22.11 -28.46 -26.99
N ALA A 20 21.66 -29.00 -28.13
CA ALA A 20 20.50 -29.87 -28.22
C ALA A 20 20.96 -31.27 -28.66
N ALA A 21 21.24 -32.12 -27.69
CA ALA A 21 21.07 -33.56 -27.76
C ALA A 21 20.87 -34.05 -26.30
N ASP A 22 19.77 -34.76 -26.05
CA ASP A 22 19.44 -35.48 -24.80
C ASP A 22 18.94 -34.73 -23.55
N ALA A 23 17.95 -33.85 -23.69
CA ALA A 23 17.17 -33.33 -22.53
C ALA A 23 15.85 -34.07 -22.23
N ASN A 24 15.47 -35.09 -23.03
CA ASN A 24 14.15 -35.76 -22.93
C ASN A 24 14.14 -37.04 -22.07
N ARG A 25 15.17 -37.31 -21.26
CA ARG A 25 15.27 -38.54 -20.44
C ARG A 25 15.57 -38.31 -18.95
N CYS A 26 15.11 -37.21 -18.36
CA CYS A 26 15.15 -37.05 -16.91
C CYS A 26 13.75 -37.24 -16.28
N PRO A 27 13.32 -38.49 -15.99
CA PRO A 27 12.06 -38.77 -15.29
C PRO A 27 12.01 -38.11 -13.90
N TRP A 28 13.16 -37.74 -13.34
CA TRP A 28 13.29 -37.01 -12.08
C TRP A 28 12.70 -35.59 -12.11
N ALA A 29 12.73 -34.87 -13.24
CA ALA A 29 12.17 -33.51 -13.29
C ALA A 29 10.64 -33.50 -13.31
N ALA A 30 10.03 -34.50 -13.97
CA ALA A 30 8.58 -34.72 -13.95
C ALA A 30 8.11 -35.25 -12.59
N LEU A 31 8.88 -36.17 -11.98
CA LEU A 31 8.61 -36.69 -10.64
C LEU A 31 8.74 -35.58 -9.58
N LEU A 32 9.76 -34.73 -9.64
CA LEU A 32 9.93 -33.61 -8.69
C LEU A 32 8.81 -32.58 -8.82
N ARG A 33 8.38 -32.24 -10.05
CA ARG A 33 7.21 -31.36 -10.27
C ARG A 33 5.90 -31.98 -9.77
N ALA A 34 5.71 -33.29 -9.96
CA ALA A 34 4.55 -34.01 -9.44
C ALA A 34 4.58 -34.16 -7.91
N THR A 35 5.77 -34.31 -7.31
CA THR A 35 5.92 -34.48 -5.86
C THR A 35 5.77 -33.17 -5.10
N ILE A 36 6.22 -32.04 -5.66
CA ILE A 36 5.97 -30.70 -5.09
C ILE A 36 4.49 -30.31 -5.23
N ALA A 37 3.86 -30.62 -6.38
CA ALA A 37 2.42 -30.44 -6.52
C ALA A 37 1.64 -31.33 -5.53
N ALA A 38 2.05 -32.58 -5.33
CA ALA A 38 1.43 -33.49 -4.36
C ALA A 38 1.68 -33.10 -2.89
N ALA A 39 2.85 -32.55 -2.55
CA ALA A 39 3.17 -32.07 -1.21
C ALA A 39 2.45 -30.74 -0.88
N LEU A 40 2.25 -29.87 -1.88
CA LEU A 40 1.38 -28.70 -1.78
C LEU A 40 -0.11 -29.09 -1.69
N LEU A 41 -0.52 -30.23 -2.28
CA LEU A 41 -1.89 -30.74 -2.22
C LEU A 41 -2.20 -31.57 -0.94
N CYS A 42 -1.19 -32.08 -0.23
CA CYS A 42 -1.39 -32.87 1.00
C CYS A 42 -1.28 -32.07 2.29
N SER A 43 -0.86 -30.81 2.24
CA SER A 43 -1.02 -29.91 3.38
C SER A 43 -2.47 -29.43 3.39
N ALA A 44 -3.27 -29.91 4.33
CA ALA A 44 -4.66 -29.51 4.57
C ALA A 44 -4.77 -28.04 5.05
N ASN A 45 -4.04 -27.13 4.42
CA ASN A 45 -4.16 -25.70 4.65
C ASN A 45 -5.47 -25.27 3.98
N GLY A 46 -6.51 -25.14 4.80
CA GLY A 46 -7.80 -24.63 4.36
C GLY A 46 -7.63 -23.26 3.68
N ALA A 47 -8.51 -23.00 2.72
CA ALA A 47 -8.55 -21.75 1.96
C ALA A 47 -8.42 -20.49 2.85
N PRO A 48 -7.83 -19.39 2.35
CA PRO A 48 -7.45 -18.26 3.20
C PRO A 48 -8.68 -17.61 3.82
N SER A 49 -8.56 -17.17 5.07
CA SER A 49 -9.55 -16.28 5.68
C SER A 49 -9.06 -14.84 5.55
N VAL A 50 -9.83 -14.01 4.86
CA VAL A 50 -9.42 -12.66 4.48
C VAL A 50 -10.34 -11.62 5.11
N LEU A 51 -9.73 -10.62 5.72
CA LEU A 51 -10.40 -9.42 6.20
C LEU A 51 -10.06 -8.25 5.27
N LEU A 52 -11.08 -7.56 4.77
CA LEU A 52 -10.94 -6.41 3.87
C LEU A 52 -11.38 -5.12 4.56
N TYR A 53 -10.47 -4.16 4.67
CA TYR A 53 -10.77 -2.83 5.20
C TYR A 53 -11.60 -2.01 4.20
N ASN A 54 -12.72 -1.44 4.64
CA ASN A 54 -13.68 -0.73 3.78
C ASN A 54 -14.07 0.68 4.27
N ASN A 55 -13.21 1.33 5.07
CA ASN A 55 -13.45 2.71 5.49
C ASN A 55 -13.34 3.68 4.30
N THR A 56 -14.45 4.34 3.96
CA THR A 56 -14.54 5.25 2.80
C THR A 56 -13.76 6.56 2.97
N GLN A 57 -13.20 6.85 4.15
CA GLN A 57 -12.26 7.96 4.31
C GLN A 57 -10.87 7.61 3.75
N VAL A 58 -10.49 6.32 3.84
CA VAL A 58 -9.19 5.80 3.39
C VAL A 58 -9.26 5.30 1.95
N VAL A 59 -10.44 4.85 1.51
CA VAL A 59 -10.67 4.24 0.20
C VAL A 59 -11.49 5.18 -0.66
N SER A 60 -11.10 5.45 -1.92
CA SER A 60 -11.78 6.44 -2.77
C SER A 60 -13.26 6.12 -3.05
N GLY A 61 -13.71 4.88 -2.88
CA GLY A 61 -15.09 4.50 -3.11
C GLY A 61 -15.41 3.02 -2.90
N LEU A 62 -16.71 2.70 -2.86
CA LEU A 62 -17.21 1.33 -2.68
C LEU A 62 -16.94 0.42 -3.89
N ASP A 63 -16.80 0.98 -5.08
CA ASP A 63 -16.50 0.23 -6.30
C ASP A 63 -15.11 -0.42 -6.24
N GLN A 64 -14.14 0.27 -5.66
CA GLN A 64 -12.80 -0.25 -5.44
C GLN A 64 -12.83 -1.43 -4.46
N ILE A 65 -13.56 -1.30 -3.35
CA ILE A 65 -13.75 -2.40 -2.38
C ILE A 65 -14.40 -3.61 -3.04
N THR A 66 -15.42 -3.38 -3.86
CA THR A 66 -16.12 -4.45 -4.57
C THR A 66 -15.20 -5.13 -5.58
N THR A 67 -14.37 -4.36 -6.28
CA THR A 67 -13.37 -4.87 -7.23
C THR A 67 -12.31 -5.72 -6.52
N VAL A 68 -11.72 -5.23 -5.44
CA VAL A 68 -10.73 -5.97 -4.64
C VAL A 68 -11.34 -7.24 -4.06
N ALA A 69 -12.53 -7.16 -3.45
CA ALA A 69 -13.24 -8.32 -2.92
C ALA A 69 -13.50 -9.38 -4.01
N LYS A 70 -13.93 -8.95 -5.20
CA LYS A 70 -14.16 -9.84 -6.34
C LYS A 70 -12.88 -10.52 -6.80
N ILE A 71 -11.77 -9.80 -6.93
CA ILE A 71 -10.48 -10.39 -7.31
C ILE A 71 -10.04 -11.46 -6.30
N ILE A 72 -10.15 -11.15 -5.01
CA ILE A 72 -9.82 -12.10 -3.94
C ILE A 72 -10.72 -13.34 -4.05
N GLN A 73 -12.04 -13.15 -4.17
CA GLN A 73 -13.00 -14.25 -4.28
C GLN A 73 -12.75 -15.12 -5.51
N ASP A 74 -12.56 -14.51 -6.67
CA ASP A 74 -12.43 -15.20 -7.96
C ASP A 74 -11.08 -15.94 -8.09
N GLN A 75 -9.99 -15.39 -7.54
CA GLN A 75 -8.63 -15.92 -7.75
C GLN A 75 -8.10 -16.78 -6.60
N THR A 76 -8.59 -16.57 -5.37
CA THR A 76 -8.08 -17.30 -4.18
C THR A 76 -9.09 -18.21 -3.54
N GLN A 77 -10.38 -18.07 -3.88
CA GLN A 77 -11.49 -18.84 -3.30
C GLN A 77 -11.39 -18.92 -1.77
N PRO A 78 -11.34 -17.77 -1.06
CA PRO A 78 -11.13 -17.74 0.38
C PRO A 78 -12.20 -18.54 1.11
N SER A 79 -11.83 -19.22 2.20
CA SER A 79 -12.80 -19.88 3.08
C SER A 79 -13.78 -18.89 3.69
N LYS A 80 -13.30 -17.66 3.93
CA LYS A 80 -14.06 -16.56 4.51
C LYS A 80 -13.53 -15.23 3.99
N LEU A 81 -14.42 -14.37 3.48
CA LEU A 81 -14.11 -12.99 3.15
C LEU A 81 -15.04 -12.06 3.95
N SER A 82 -14.46 -11.29 4.87
CA SER A 82 -15.21 -10.34 5.71
C SER A 82 -14.75 -8.91 5.45
N LYS A 83 -15.63 -7.93 5.69
CA LYS A 83 -15.32 -6.51 5.54
C LYS A 83 -15.38 -5.81 6.89
N THR A 84 -14.54 -4.81 7.12
CA THR A 84 -14.55 -3.99 8.33
C THR A 84 -14.21 -2.54 8.03
N SER A 85 -14.89 -1.59 8.68
CA SER A 85 -14.65 -0.16 8.54
C SER A 85 -13.68 0.40 9.59
N SER A 86 -13.25 -0.45 10.53
CA SER A 86 -12.27 -0.10 11.56
C SER A 86 -11.29 -1.27 11.78
N GLN A 87 -10.10 -0.98 12.27
CA GLN A 87 -9.15 -2.02 12.65
C GLN A 87 -9.73 -2.87 13.78
N PRO A 88 -9.89 -4.19 13.61
CA PRO A 88 -10.31 -5.04 14.70
C PRO A 88 -9.22 -5.16 15.76
N ILE A 89 -9.64 -5.52 16.97
CA ILE A 89 -8.71 -5.95 18.02
C ILE A 89 -8.02 -7.26 17.64
N SER A 90 -6.83 -7.50 18.21
CA SER A 90 -5.99 -8.67 17.92
C SER A 90 -6.74 -10.00 17.96
N ALA A 91 -7.60 -10.22 18.97
CA ALA A 91 -8.38 -11.46 19.10
C ALA A 91 -9.29 -11.74 17.88
N ARG A 92 -9.88 -10.71 17.26
CA ARG A 92 -10.69 -10.87 16.04
C ARG A 92 -9.83 -11.01 14.79
N MET A 93 -8.63 -10.44 14.77
CA MET A 93 -7.70 -10.59 13.64
C MET A 93 -7.14 -12.02 13.57
N ALA A 94 -7.03 -12.73 14.70
CA ALA A 94 -6.57 -14.12 14.76
C ALA A 94 -7.43 -15.10 13.93
N ASP A 95 -8.70 -14.77 13.65
CA ASP A 95 -9.58 -15.56 12.79
C ASP A 95 -9.25 -15.44 11.29
N TYR A 96 -8.34 -14.51 10.92
CA TYR A 96 -7.99 -14.18 9.55
C TYR A 96 -6.50 -14.43 9.29
N SER A 97 -6.18 -15.07 8.17
CA SER A 97 -4.80 -15.23 7.71
C SER A 97 -4.28 -13.96 7.03
N ALA A 98 -5.15 -13.20 6.36
CA ALA A 98 -4.79 -11.97 5.66
C ALA A 98 -5.68 -10.78 6.05
N TYR A 99 -5.07 -9.60 6.14
CA TYR A 99 -5.75 -8.32 6.31
C TYR A 99 -5.35 -7.36 5.19
N VAL A 100 -6.32 -7.02 4.34
CA VAL A 100 -6.12 -6.20 3.14
C VAL A 100 -6.62 -4.78 3.41
N ILE A 101 -5.73 -3.80 3.26
CA ILE A 101 -6.02 -2.38 3.45
C ILE A 101 -5.78 -1.64 2.14
N PRO A 102 -6.83 -1.36 1.35
CA PRO A 102 -6.72 -0.41 0.26
C PRO A 102 -6.65 1.02 0.79
N ALA A 103 -5.77 1.84 0.21
CA ALA A 103 -5.75 3.27 0.45
C ALA A 103 -5.58 4.04 -0.86
N SER A 104 -6.53 4.92 -1.12
CA SER A 104 -6.64 5.71 -2.35
C SER A 104 -7.50 6.96 -2.12
N GLY A 105 -8.10 7.08 -0.93
CA GLY A 105 -8.87 8.22 -0.49
C GLY A 105 -7.97 9.35 0.04
N SER A 106 -8.62 10.35 0.63
CA SER A 106 -7.94 11.56 1.12
C SER A 106 -7.32 11.38 2.50
N ALA A 107 -7.82 10.45 3.33
CA ALA A 107 -7.28 10.19 4.66
C ALA A 107 -6.29 9.02 4.67
N SER A 108 -5.26 9.12 5.52
CA SER A 108 -4.40 7.98 5.80
C SER A 108 -5.09 6.99 6.73
N TYR A 109 -4.73 5.70 6.63
CA TYR A 109 -5.20 4.67 7.56
C TYR A 109 -4.98 5.06 9.03
N LEU A 110 -3.78 5.56 9.35
CA LEU A 110 -3.44 6.01 10.71
C LEU A 110 -4.33 7.14 11.21
N SER A 111 -4.72 8.06 10.33
CA SER A 111 -5.62 9.17 10.68
C SER A 111 -7.05 8.68 10.87
N ALA A 112 -7.56 7.83 9.96
CA ALA A 112 -8.91 7.27 10.06
C ALA A 112 -9.10 6.40 11.31
N GLU A 113 -8.05 5.66 11.71
CA GLU A 113 -8.05 4.86 12.94
C GLU A 113 -7.77 5.65 14.21
N ARG A 114 -7.52 6.97 14.10
CA ARG A 114 -7.14 7.88 15.20
C ARG A 114 -5.97 7.35 16.02
N THR A 115 -4.91 6.92 15.34
CA THR A 115 -3.74 6.29 15.97
C THR A 115 -2.87 7.25 16.76
N ASP A 116 -3.03 8.56 16.56
CA ASP A 116 -2.50 9.63 17.41
C ASP A 116 -2.96 9.48 18.87
N ILE A 117 -4.18 8.97 19.09
CA ILE A 117 -4.73 8.70 20.41
C ILE A 117 -4.74 7.18 20.71
N ASN A 118 -4.79 6.34 19.67
CA ASN A 118 -4.87 4.89 19.77
C ASN A 118 -3.57 4.20 19.31
N MET A 119 -2.45 4.52 19.95
CA MET A 119 -1.14 3.91 19.62
C MET A 119 -1.10 2.37 19.77
N TRP A 120 -2.05 1.81 20.54
CA TRP A 120 -2.18 0.36 20.69
C TRP A 120 -2.60 -0.34 19.39
N LYS A 121 -3.29 0.33 18.45
CA LYS A 121 -3.77 -0.28 17.20
C LYS A 121 -2.61 -0.71 16.28
N PRO A 122 -1.67 0.18 15.88
CA PRO A 122 -0.50 -0.25 15.11
C PRO A 122 0.31 -1.33 15.83
N THR A 123 0.41 -1.26 17.16
CA THR A 123 1.12 -2.26 17.97
C THR A 123 0.45 -3.64 17.86
N GLN A 124 -0.87 -3.73 18.06
CA GLN A 124 -1.60 -4.99 17.89
C GLN A 124 -1.55 -5.52 16.46
N LEU A 125 -1.54 -4.64 15.47
CA LEU A 125 -1.37 -5.03 14.07
C LEU A 125 0.02 -5.62 13.83
N ALA A 126 1.08 -4.99 14.37
CA ALA A 126 2.44 -5.52 14.31
C ALA A 126 2.55 -6.89 15.00
N ASP A 127 1.94 -7.06 16.17
CA ASP A 127 1.98 -8.32 16.92
C ASP A 127 1.23 -9.45 16.21
N TRP A 128 0.08 -9.13 15.58
CA TRP A 128 -0.65 -10.08 14.74
C TRP A 128 0.19 -10.50 13.51
N VAL A 129 0.85 -9.56 12.82
CA VAL A 129 1.78 -9.91 11.72
C VAL A 129 2.93 -10.77 12.25
N ARG A 130 3.57 -10.40 13.37
CA ARG A 130 4.64 -11.22 13.99
C ARG A 130 4.21 -12.65 14.30
N SER A 131 2.94 -12.82 14.64
CA SER A 131 2.35 -14.13 14.98
C SER A 131 2.04 -15.00 13.75
N GLY A 132 2.15 -14.46 12.53
CA GLY A 132 1.93 -15.19 11.28
C GLY A 132 0.92 -14.57 10.33
N GLY A 133 0.28 -13.45 10.70
CA GLY A 133 -0.67 -12.76 9.82
C GLY A 133 0.01 -12.11 8.61
N SER A 134 -0.70 -12.02 7.48
CA SER A 134 -0.26 -11.27 6.31
C SER A 134 -1.00 -9.95 6.17
N LEU A 135 -0.29 -8.84 6.33
CA LEU A 135 -0.81 -7.50 6.06
C LEU A 135 -0.56 -7.14 4.61
N ILE A 136 -1.62 -6.78 3.88
CA ILE A 136 -1.53 -6.42 2.45
C ILE A 136 -2.03 -4.98 2.28
N LEU A 137 -1.12 -4.08 1.93
CA LEU A 137 -1.37 -2.66 1.73
C LEU A 137 -1.49 -2.39 0.24
N LEU A 138 -2.65 -1.89 -0.21
CA LEU A 138 -2.89 -1.58 -1.62
C LEU A 138 -2.83 -0.07 -1.82
N ASP A 139 -1.92 0.34 -2.69
CA ASP A 139 -1.63 1.70 -3.08
C ASP A 139 -1.16 2.59 -1.90
N GLY A 140 -1.93 3.60 -1.53
CA GLY A 140 -1.57 4.60 -0.55
C GLY A 140 -1.03 5.90 -1.15
N SER A 141 -0.89 6.01 -2.48
CA SER A 141 -0.60 7.29 -3.12
C SER A 141 -1.83 8.19 -3.09
N ASN A 142 -1.63 9.45 -2.71
CA ASN A 142 -2.67 10.48 -2.72
C ASN A 142 -2.51 11.46 -3.91
N GLY A 143 -1.91 11.00 -5.01
CA GLY A 143 -1.56 11.85 -6.16
C GLY A 143 -0.36 12.77 -5.91
N GLY A 144 0.18 12.79 -4.69
CA GLY A 144 1.43 13.45 -4.32
C GLY A 144 2.57 12.46 -4.07
N LYS A 145 3.80 12.97 -3.89
CA LYS A 145 5.00 12.18 -3.51
C LYS A 145 4.90 11.51 -2.12
N VAL A 146 3.72 11.52 -1.51
CA VAL A 146 3.50 11.02 -0.15
C VAL A 146 2.65 9.76 -0.25
N ASN A 147 3.22 8.64 0.17
CA ASN A 147 2.44 7.43 0.38
C ASN A 147 1.92 7.42 1.83
N THR A 148 0.61 7.27 1.99
CA THR A 148 -0.11 7.33 3.27
C THR A 148 0.24 6.19 4.22
N PHE A 149 0.84 5.10 3.73
CA PHE A 149 1.30 3.98 4.53
C PHE A 149 2.72 4.13 5.08
N THR A 150 3.49 5.13 4.65
CA THR A 150 4.90 5.32 5.08
C THR A 150 5.06 5.34 6.59
N LYS A 151 4.25 6.16 7.28
CA LYS A 151 4.22 6.21 8.75
C LYS A 151 3.78 4.90 9.39
N LEU A 152 2.83 4.17 8.77
CA LEU A 152 2.37 2.88 9.28
C LEU A 152 3.52 1.85 9.16
N LEU A 153 4.18 1.78 8.01
CA LEU A 153 5.33 0.91 7.78
C LEU A 153 6.46 1.20 8.79
N ASP A 154 6.84 2.45 8.97
CA ASP A 154 7.85 2.84 9.96
C ASP A 154 7.44 2.43 11.39
N THR A 155 6.15 2.53 11.72
CA THR A 155 5.63 2.12 13.04
C THR A 155 5.67 0.59 13.21
N LEU A 156 5.24 -0.18 12.20
CA LEU A 156 5.21 -1.64 12.25
C LEU A 156 6.63 -2.24 12.28
N LEU A 157 7.54 -1.62 11.52
CA LEU A 157 8.93 -2.08 11.34
C LEU A 157 9.91 -1.51 12.37
N GLY A 158 9.55 -0.44 13.10
CA GLY A 158 10.46 0.33 13.94
C GLY A 158 11.28 -0.44 14.98
N GLY A 159 10.83 -1.62 15.42
CA GLY A 159 11.64 -2.52 16.27
C GLY A 159 12.84 -3.16 15.56
N TYR A 160 12.86 -3.16 14.23
CA TYR A 160 13.88 -3.70 13.34
C TYR A 160 14.57 -2.61 12.50
N GLY A 161 14.07 -1.37 12.57
CA GLY A 161 14.52 -0.23 11.77
C GLY A 161 13.37 0.46 11.06
N VAL A 162 13.51 1.77 10.85
CA VAL A 162 12.59 2.57 10.02
C VAL A 162 12.85 2.27 8.55
N ALA A 163 11.78 2.06 7.78
CA ALA A 163 11.87 1.75 6.35
C ALA A 163 12.12 3.01 5.52
N HIS A 164 11.76 4.18 6.05
CA HIS A 164 11.92 5.48 5.39
C HIS A 164 11.47 5.45 3.93
N CYS A 165 10.25 4.94 3.75
CA CYS A 165 9.64 4.88 2.44
C CYS A 165 9.06 6.23 2.04
N SER A 166 9.12 6.55 0.75
CA SER A 166 8.48 7.71 0.13
C SER A 166 7.66 7.24 -1.08
N GLY A 167 6.58 7.97 -1.37
CA GLY A 167 5.77 7.70 -2.53
C GLY A 167 6.48 8.17 -3.80
N TYR A 168 6.33 7.44 -4.89
CA TYR A 168 6.86 7.78 -6.19
C TYR A 168 5.73 7.78 -7.21
N THR A 169 5.66 8.84 -8.03
CA THR A 169 4.71 8.94 -9.14
C THR A 169 5.47 8.75 -10.43
N PHE A 170 5.03 7.79 -11.25
CA PHE A 170 5.60 7.59 -12.58
C PHE A 170 5.22 8.76 -13.47
N THR A 171 6.20 9.47 -14.02
CA THR A 171 6.01 10.61 -14.94
C THR A 171 6.12 10.21 -16.41
N LYS A 172 6.53 8.97 -16.67
CA LYS A 172 6.67 8.40 -18.01
C LYS A 172 6.31 6.92 -17.96
N ARG A 173 6.15 6.34 -19.15
CA ARG A 173 6.02 4.89 -19.30
C ARG A 173 7.31 4.23 -18.85
N GLU A 174 7.22 3.31 -17.90
CA GLU A 174 8.38 2.59 -17.38
C GLU A 174 8.14 1.07 -17.43
N GLN A 175 9.19 0.33 -17.77
CA GLN A 175 9.19 -1.13 -17.68
C GLN A 175 9.72 -1.53 -16.31
N LEU A 176 8.98 -2.41 -15.65
CA LEU A 176 9.36 -2.96 -14.35
C LEU A 176 9.63 -4.44 -14.49
N PHE A 177 10.62 -4.92 -13.76
CA PHE A 177 11.09 -6.30 -13.78
C PHE A 177 10.68 -6.98 -12.49
N CYS A 178 10.23 -8.24 -12.61
CA CYS A 178 9.96 -9.08 -11.46
C CYS A 178 11.29 -9.54 -10.85
N ARG A 179 11.43 -9.39 -9.53
CA ARG A 179 12.67 -9.64 -8.77
C ARG A 179 12.61 -10.86 -7.85
N THR A 180 11.57 -11.66 -7.99
CA THR A 180 11.36 -12.80 -7.11
C THR A 180 12.45 -13.84 -7.38
N THR A 181 13.36 -14.01 -6.42
CA THR A 181 14.45 -15.00 -6.51
C THR A 181 13.94 -16.43 -6.34
N ASP A 182 12.74 -16.57 -5.77
CA ASP A 182 12.08 -17.85 -5.61
C ASP A 182 11.34 -18.24 -6.89
N ILE A 183 12.09 -18.84 -7.80
CA ILE A 183 11.58 -19.38 -9.07
C ILE A 183 10.59 -20.54 -8.81
N GLN A 184 10.64 -21.18 -7.63
CA GLN A 184 9.83 -22.37 -7.33
C GLN A 184 8.58 -22.06 -6.48
N GLY A 185 8.54 -20.92 -5.79
CA GLY A 185 7.39 -20.50 -5.00
C GLY A 185 6.28 -19.81 -5.80
N PRO A 186 5.13 -19.49 -5.15
CA PRO A 186 4.00 -18.81 -5.78
C PRO A 186 4.36 -17.46 -6.42
N LEU A 187 5.41 -16.79 -5.92
CA LEU A 187 5.94 -15.56 -6.49
C LEU A 187 6.72 -15.78 -7.81
N GLY A 188 7.15 -17.01 -8.10
CA GLY A 188 7.83 -17.38 -9.35
C GLY A 188 6.89 -17.48 -10.55
N GLU A 189 5.58 -17.64 -10.32
CA GLU A 189 4.56 -17.65 -11.38
C GLU A 189 4.20 -16.25 -11.90
N LEU A 190 4.69 -15.20 -11.23
CA LEU A 190 4.46 -13.84 -11.63
C LEU A 190 5.15 -13.54 -12.97
N ARG A 191 4.55 -12.64 -13.76
CA ARG A 191 5.12 -12.24 -15.06
C ARG A 191 6.49 -11.60 -14.85
N SER A 192 7.44 -11.94 -15.72
CA SER A 192 8.82 -11.46 -15.63
C SER A 192 8.97 -9.94 -15.77
N SER A 193 8.07 -9.28 -16.51
CA SER A 193 8.03 -7.82 -16.57
C SER A 193 6.61 -7.30 -16.76
N ILE A 194 6.40 -6.06 -16.32
CA ILE A 194 5.17 -5.30 -16.52
C ILE A 194 5.52 -3.91 -17.04
N THR A 195 4.62 -3.30 -17.78
CA THR A 195 4.79 -1.91 -18.22
C THR A 195 3.78 -1.04 -17.51
N VAL A 196 4.28 -0.02 -16.81
CA VAL A 196 3.46 0.99 -16.15
C VAL A 196 3.25 2.15 -17.10
N ILE A 197 2.01 2.58 -17.23
CA ILE A 197 1.63 3.77 -17.99
C ILE A 197 1.03 4.78 -17.01
N LEU A 198 1.20 6.06 -17.34
CA LEU A 198 0.64 7.20 -16.63
C LEU A 198 -0.86 7.05 -16.38
N ASP A 199 -1.34 7.61 -15.26
CA ASP A 199 -2.76 7.74 -14.92
C ASP A 199 -3.55 6.43 -14.76
N GLN A 200 -2.87 5.29 -14.64
CA GLN A 200 -3.52 4.00 -14.47
C GLN A 200 -3.83 3.64 -13.01
N GLY A 201 -3.59 4.55 -12.08
CA GLY A 201 -3.69 4.28 -10.64
C GLY A 201 -2.57 3.39 -10.13
N ILE A 202 -1.38 3.48 -10.75
CA ILE A 202 -0.17 2.79 -10.33
C ILE A 202 0.75 3.80 -9.62
N SER A 203 1.18 3.45 -8.42
CA SER A 203 2.12 4.20 -7.62
C SER A 203 3.39 3.39 -7.38
N GLY A 204 4.50 4.11 -7.26
CA GLY A 204 5.77 3.56 -6.84
C GLY A 204 6.05 3.89 -5.38
N MET A 205 7.01 3.18 -4.81
CA MET A 205 7.58 3.44 -3.51
C MET A 205 9.09 3.25 -3.59
N GLN A 206 9.81 4.19 -2.98
CA GLN A 206 11.24 4.16 -2.78
C GLN A 206 11.49 4.09 -1.28
N CYS A 207 12.30 3.15 -0.80
CA CYS A 207 12.59 2.99 0.62
C CYS A 207 14.10 3.02 0.85
N ASN A 208 14.55 3.97 1.67
CA ASN A 208 15.96 4.25 1.91
C ASN A 208 16.41 3.86 3.34
N GLY A 209 15.51 3.24 4.11
CA GLY A 209 15.76 2.86 5.50
C GLY A 209 16.62 1.62 5.66
N MET A 210 16.83 1.23 6.92
CA MET A 210 17.64 0.04 7.28
C MET A 210 16.94 -1.27 6.89
N THR A 211 15.61 -1.24 6.81
CA THR A 211 14.75 -2.36 6.46
C THR A 211 13.90 -2.01 5.23
N PRO A 212 14.52 -1.78 4.06
CA PRO A 212 13.80 -1.30 2.90
C PRO A 212 12.76 -2.32 2.41
N GLY A 213 12.93 -3.60 2.73
CA GLY A 213 12.10 -4.70 2.23
C GLY A 213 12.56 -5.19 0.86
N SER A 214 12.06 -6.34 0.46
CA SER A 214 12.40 -6.98 -0.81
C SER A 214 11.48 -6.46 -1.93
N PRO A 215 12.01 -5.85 -2.99
CA PRO A 215 11.21 -5.47 -4.15
C PRO A 215 10.70 -6.72 -4.87
N ILE A 216 9.42 -6.72 -5.24
CA ILE A 216 8.81 -7.75 -6.10
C ILE A 216 8.82 -7.29 -7.56
N TYR A 217 8.41 -6.05 -7.80
CA TYR A 217 8.50 -5.41 -9.12
C TYR A 217 9.18 -4.06 -8.99
N SER A 218 10.21 -3.82 -9.79
CA SER A 218 11.01 -2.60 -9.72
C SER A 218 11.58 -2.16 -11.07
N THR A 219 12.03 -0.91 -11.13
CA THR A 219 12.57 -0.29 -12.36
C THR A 219 13.93 -0.86 -12.76
N LEU A 220 14.68 -1.43 -11.82
CA LEU A 220 16.00 -2.00 -12.07
C LEU A 220 15.92 -3.52 -12.17
N ALA A 221 16.48 -4.09 -13.24
CA ALA A 221 16.54 -5.54 -13.40
C ALA A 221 17.52 -6.22 -12.40
N SER A 222 18.56 -5.51 -11.94
CA SER A 222 19.57 -6.04 -11.01
C SER A 222 20.09 -4.94 -10.07
N GLY A 223 20.35 -5.27 -8.79
CA GLY A 223 21.04 -4.42 -7.81
C GLY A 223 20.19 -3.91 -6.64
N THR A 224 20.80 -3.82 -5.45
CA THR A 224 20.24 -3.34 -4.18
C THR A 224 20.43 -1.83 -4.00
N SER A 225 20.11 -1.02 -5.01
CA SER A 225 20.34 0.41 -4.88
C SER A 225 19.34 1.01 -3.89
N ALA A 226 19.84 1.81 -2.93
CA ALA A 226 19.03 2.53 -1.96
C ALA A 226 18.02 3.50 -2.62
N ASN A 227 18.07 3.67 -3.94
CA ASN A 227 17.16 4.53 -4.71
C ASN A 227 16.26 3.77 -5.67
N GLU A 228 16.10 2.47 -5.47
CA GLU A 228 15.24 1.66 -6.32
C GLU A 228 13.75 1.96 -6.08
N VAL A 229 13.09 2.42 -7.15
CA VAL A 229 11.65 2.55 -7.22
C VAL A 229 11.03 1.19 -7.52
N SER A 230 10.05 0.83 -6.71
CA SER A 230 9.30 -0.42 -6.80
C SER A 230 7.81 -0.15 -6.80
N VAL A 231 7.02 -0.98 -7.48
CA VAL A 231 5.54 -0.95 -7.41
C VAL A 231 4.99 -2.07 -6.54
N ALA A 232 5.85 -2.94 -6.04
CA ALA A 232 5.48 -3.93 -5.06
C ALA A 232 6.69 -4.29 -4.20
N ARG A 233 6.47 -4.40 -2.90
CA ARG A 233 7.48 -4.78 -1.91
C ARG A 233 6.91 -5.75 -0.90
N MET A 234 7.80 -6.55 -0.32
CA MET A 234 7.49 -7.45 0.77
C MET A 234 8.47 -7.24 1.92
N TRP A 235 7.96 -7.20 3.14
CA TRP A 235 8.74 -7.30 4.37
C TRP A 235 8.34 -8.57 5.10
N THR A 236 9.29 -9.21 5.76
CA THR A 236 9.01 -10.27 6.73
C THR A 236 9.08 -9.67 8.12
N LEU A 237 8.06 -9.93 8.95
CA LEU A 237 8.01 -9.44 10.32
C LEU A 237 7.57 -10.59 11.22
N GLY A 238 8.52 -11.14 12.00
CA GLY A 238 8.30 -12.38 12.74
C GLY A 238 7.98 -13.55 11.80
N ARG A 239 6.83 -14.20 12.01
CA ARG A 239 6.33 -15.30 11.16
C ARG A 239 5.42 -14.84 10.02
N GLY A 240 5.01 -13.57 10.01
CA GLY A 240 4.13 -13.04 9.00
C GLY A 240 4.86 -12.14 8.01
N SER A 241 4.06 -11.50 7.16
CA SER A 241 4.55 -10.72 6.03
C SER A 241 3.74 -9.45 5.84
N ILE A 242 4.41 -8.39 5.42
CA ILE A 242 3.76 -7.16 4.96
C ILE A 242 4.00 -7.08 3.46
N PHE A 243 2.92 -7.04 2.67
CA PHE A 243 2.97 -6.74 1.26
C PHE A 243 2.52 -5.31 1.05
N TRP A 244 3.25 -4.57 0.24
CA TRP A 244 2.79 -3.31 -0.33
C TRP A 244 2.69 -3.47 -1.84
N ILE A 245 1.54 -3.12 -2.42
CA ILE A 245 1.26 -3.20 -3.85
C ILE A 245 0.78 -1.82 -4.30
N GLY A 246 1.59 -1.09 -5.05
CA GLY A 246 1.30 0.24 -5.57
C GLY A 246 0.26 0.28 -6.68
N PHE A 247 -0.89 -0.37 -6.49
CA PHE A 247 -1.99 -0.36 -7.45
C PHE A 247 -3.32 -0.15 -6.74
N SER A 248 -4.09 0.84 -7.19
CA SER A 248 -5.34 1.22 -6.55
C SER A 248 -6.50 0.27 -6.90
N PHE A 249 -6.40 -0.53 -7.97
CA PHE A 249 -7.51 -1.36 -8.47
C PHE A 249 -8.77 -0.56 -8.87
N GLN A 250 -8.65 0.75 -9.09
CA GLN A 250 -9.71 1.52 -9.76
C GLN A 250 -9.95 1.01 -11.19
N ASN A 251 -8.90 0.48 -11.83
CA ASN A 251 -8.96 -0.17 -13.13
C ASN A 251 -8.77 -1.70 -12.97
N SER A 252 -9.80 -2.49 -13.21
CA SER A 252 -9.73 -3.96 -13.09
C SER A 252 -9.01 -4.67 -14.25
N ASN A 253 -8.32 -3.95 -15.13
CA ASN A 253 -7.72 -4.53 -16.33
C ASN A 253 -6.28 -5.04 -16.14
N PHE A 254 -5.64 -4.72 -15.01
CA PHE A 254 -4.24 -5.09 -14.76
C PHE A 254 -4.10 -6.47 -14.13
N LYS A 255 -4.17 -7.51 -14.99
CA LYS A 255 -4.04 -8.91 -14.56
C LYS A 255 -2.80 -9.20 -13.71
N ALA A 256 -1.67 -8.55 -13.97
CA ALA A 256 -0.44 -8.77 -13.21
C ALA A 256 -0.58 -8.38 -11.73
N PHE A 257 -1.21 -7.24 -11.43
CA PHE A 257 -1.46 -6.82 -10.05
C PHE A 257 -2.56 -7.65 -9.38
N GLN A 258 -3.55 -8.13 -10.15
CA GLN A 258 -4.53 -9.09 -9.64
C GLN A 258 -3.87 -10.40 -9.22
N SER A 259 -3.03 -10.97 -10.09
CA SER A 259 -2.26 -12.17 -9.77
C SER A 259 -1.35 -11.94 -8.57
N LEU A 260 -0.70 -10.78 -8.48
CA LEU A 260 0.12 -10.43 -7.32
C LEU A 260 -0.70 -10.37 -6.01
N LEU A 261 -1.89 -9.75 -6.04
CA LEU A 261 -2.79 -9.73 -4.89
C LEU A 261 -3.24 -11.15 -4.50
N ALA A 262 -3.61 -11.96 -5.48
CA ALA A 262 -4.00 -13.35 -5.24
C ALA A 262 -2.85 -14.18 -4.64
N VAL A 263 -1.63 -14.00 -5.15
CA VAL A 263 -0.42 -14.63 -4.59
C VAL A 263 -0.17 -14.15 -3.17
N ALA A 264 -0.22 -12.84 -2.90
CA ALA A 264 -0.02 -12.30 -1.55
C ALA A 264 -1.04 -12.86 -0.54
N VAL A 265 -2.31 -12.97 -0.94
CA VAL A 265 -3.35 -13.62 -0.11
C VAL A 265 -3.10 -15.11 0.03
N SER A 266 -2.68 -15.81 -1.02
CA SER A 266 -2.42 -17.26 -0.96
C SER A 266 -1.24 -17.59 -0.04
N LEU A 267 -0.18 -16.77 -0.08
CA LEU A 267 0.98 -16.89 0.79
C LEU A 267 0.63 -16.75 2.28
N SER A 268 -0.48 -16.08 2.63
CA SER A 268 -0.92 -15.93 4.03
C SER A 268 -1.30 -17.23 4.73
N GLN A 269 -1.58 -18.28 3.97
CA GLN A 269 -1.91 -19.60 4.54
C GLN A 269 -0.68 -20.48 4.73
N LEU A 270 0.45 -20.12 4.10
CA LEU A 270 1.62 -20.97 4.20
C LEU A 270 2.15 -20.83 5.63
N PRO A 271 2.17 -21.92 6.41
CA PRO A 271 2.82 -21.88 7.70
C PRO A 271 4.24 -21.45 7.45
N TYR A 272 4.67 -20.38 8.12
CA TYR A 272 6.06 -19.96 8.07
C TYR A 272 6.90 -21.14 8.56
N LEU A 273 7.54 -21.82 7.61
CA LEU A 273 8.59 -22.76 7.92
C LEU A 273 9.77 -21.89 8.34
N PRO A 274 10.32 -22.08 9.56
CA PRO A 274 11.55 -21.40 9.90
C PRO A 274 12.56 -21.64 8.77
N PRO A 275 13.32 -20.61 8.35
CA PRO A 275 14.29 -20.77 7.29
C PRO A 275 15.11 -22.01 7.62
N PRO A 276 15.31 -22.92 6.65
CA PRO A 276 16.03 -24.16 6.91
C PRO A 276 17.30 -23.78 7.65
N PRO A 277 17.63 -24.45 8.76
CA PRO A 277 18.81 -24.11 9.54
C PRO A 277 19.94 -23.97 8.54
N ILE A 278 20.52 -22.76 8.47
CA ILE A 278 21.61 -22.47 7.54
C ILE A 278 22.58 -23.61 7.80
N LYS A 279 22.79 -24.47 6.79
CA LYS A 279 23.74 -25.56 6.93
C LYS A 279 25.04 -24.85 7.20
N VAL A 280 25.43 -24.81 8.48
CA VAL A 280 26.69 -24.22 8.89
C VAL A 280 27.69 -24.95 8.02
N PRO A 281 28.43 -24.23 7.15
CA PRO A 281 29.45 -24.87 6.34
C PRO A 281 30.24 -25.78 7.28
N PRO A 282 30.46 -27.07 6.93
CA PRO A 282 31.18 -27.98 7.80
C PRO A 282 32.41 -27.24 8.31
N ALA A 283 32.58 -27.24 9.64
CA ALA A 283 33.64 -26.47 10.27
C ALA A 283 34.93 -26.66 9.45
N PRO A 284 35.61 -25.59 9.04
CA PRO A 284 36.83 -25.73 8.27
C PRO A 284 37.74 -26.72 9.02
N PRO A 285 38.42 -27.63 8.32
CA PRO A 285 39.29 -28.60 8.96
C PRO A 285 40.23 -27.85 9.91
N PRO A 286 40.55 -28.42 11.09
CA PRO A 286 41.42 -27.75 12.06
C PRO A 286 42.68 -27.29 11.34
N SER A 287 42.95 -25.99 11.42
CA SER A 287 44.16 -25.41 10.85
C SER A 287 45.36 -26.22 11.31
N PRO A 288 46.33 -26.54 10.44
CA PRO A 288 47.53 -27.23 10.85
C PRO A 288 48.18 -26.47 12.03
N PRO A 289 48.75 -27.19 13.02
CA PRO A 289 49.37 -26.57 14.17
C PRO A 289 50.35 -25.49 13.69
N SER A 290 50.19 -24.27 14.19
CA SER A 290 51.08 -23.17 13.83
C SER A 290 52.52 -23.57 14.12
N PRO A 291 53.47 -23.26 13.22
CA PRO A 291 54.88 -23.51 13.51
C PRO A 291 55.27 -22.79 14.81
N PRO A 292 56.22 -23.37 15.58
CA PRO A 292 56.69 -22.75 16.80
C PRO A 292 57.15 -21.31 16.51
N PRO A 293 56.79 -20.34 17.36
CA PRO A 293 57.19 -18.96 17.16
C PRO A 293 58.72 -18.89 17.10
N PRO A 294 59.30 -18.09 16.19
CA PRO A 294 60.74 -17.86 16.18
C PRO A 294 61.18 -17.28 17.53
N PRO A 295 62.40 -17.61 17.99
CA PRO A 295 62.95 -17.04 19.21
C PRO A 295 62.91 -15.50 19.11
N PRO A 296 62.55 -14.81 20.21
CA PRO A 296 62.49 -13.36 20.21
C PRO A 296 63.87 -12.79 19.83
N PRO A 297 63.93 -11.76 18.96
CA PRO A 297 65.17 -11.08 18.65
C PRO A 297 65.76 -10.50 19.94
N SER A 298 67.07 -10.62 20.10
CA SER A 298 67.81 -10.07 21.24
C SER A 298 67.48 -8.58 21.42
N PRO A 299 67.28 -8.10 22.66
CA PRO A 299 66.95 -6.71 22.90
C PRO A 299 68.05 -5.79 22.35
N PRO A 300 67.69 -4.69 21.67
CA PRO A 300 68.66 -3.69 21.24
C PRO A 300 69.34 -3.06 22.47
N PRO A 301 70.61 -2.62 22.35
CA PRO A 301 71.31 -1.93 23.41
C PRO A 301 70.55 -0.66 23.83
N PRO A 302 70.58 -0.30 25.13
CA PRO A 302 69.88 0.88 25.64
C PRO A 302 70.38 2.14 24.94
N MET A 303 69.47 2.86 24.28
CA MET A 303 69.77 4.20 23.77
C MET A 303 70.03 5.18 24.93
N PRO A 304 70.98 6.11 24.77
CA PRO A 304 71.26 7.14 25.76
C PRO A 304 70.03 8.02 26.01
N SER A 305 69.78 8.30 27.28
CA SER A 305 68.66 9.11 27.76
C SER A 305 68.62 10.49 27.09
N PRO A 306 67.47 10.94 26.55
CA PRO A 306 67.30 12.30 26.07
C PRO A 306 67.32 13.29 27.25
N LEU A 307 68.01 14.41 27.04
CA LEU A 307 68.08 15.52 28.00
C LEU A 307 66.68 16.10 28.31
N PRO A 308 66.47 16.61 29.54
CA PRO A 308 65.22 17.21 29.95
C PRO A 308 64.91 18.48 29.14
N PRO A 309 63.67 18.63 28.62
CA PRO A 309 63.26 19.86 27.96
C PRO A 309 63.10 21.00 28.97
N SER A 310 63.63 22.17 28.61
CA SER A 310 63.53 23.42 29.36
C SER A 310 62.07 23.82 29.64
N PRO A 311 61.77 24.39 30.83
CA PRO A 311 60.43 24.78 31.22
C PRO A 311 59.96 25.97 30.37
N ARG A 312 59.03 25.71 29.43
CA ARG A 312 58.26 26.78 28.80
C ARG A 312 57.15 27.20 29.75
N LEU A 313 57.22 28.46 30.17
CA LEU A 313 56.17 29.18 30.88
C LEU A 313 54.87 29.10 30.07
N SER A 314 53.93 28.32 30.57
CA SER A 314 52.59 28.23 29.99
C SER A 314 51.88 29.57 30.25
N PRO A 315 51.27 30.20 29.25
CA PRO A 315 50.40 31.34 29.47
C PRO A 315 49.22 30.92 30.36
N PRO A 316 48.74 31.81 31.24
CA PRO A 316 47.64 31.50 32.14
C PRO A 316 46.39 31.09 31.33
N PRO A 317 45.64 30.08 31.80
CA PRO A 317 44.41 29.67 31.16
C PRO A 317 43.42 30.85 31.13
N PRO A 318 42.67 31.03 30.02
CA PRO A 318 41.64 32.06 29.97
C PRO A 318 40.61 31.81 31.10
N PRO A 319 40.09 32.87 31.71
CA PRO A 319 39.11 32.75 32.78
C PRO A 319 37.91 31.93 32.28
N ARG A 320 37.55 30.89 33.04
CA ARG A 320 36.32 30.12 32.80
C ARG A 320 35.15 31.11 32.72
N PRO A 321 34.30 31.02 31.68
CA PRO A 321 33.03 31.72 31.69
C PRO A 321 32.28 31.35 32.98
N SER A 322 31.91 32.37 33.75
CA SER A 322 31.12 32.19 34.96
C SER A 322 29.88 31.35 34.63
N PRO A 323 29.55 30.34 35.43
CA PRO A 323 28.30 29.62 35.25
C PRO A 323 27.14 30.63 35.27
N PRO A 324 26.14 30.48 34.38
CA PRO A 324 24.98 31.34 34.40
C PRO A 324 24.38 31.31 35.82
N PRO A 325 23.91 32.46 36.34
CA PRO A 325 23.29 32.52 37.65
C PRO A 325 22.15 31.50 37.70
N PRO A 326 21.97 30.79 38.82
CA PRO A 326 20.82 29.94 39.00
C PRO A 326 19.55 30.76 38.70
N PRO A 327 18.59 30.22 37.93
CA PRO A 327 17.36 30.93 37.66
C PRO A 327 16.75 31.36 38.99
N SER A 328 16.58 32.68 39.17
CA SER A 328 15.93 33.23 40.35
C SER A 328 14.63 32.45 40.59
N PRO A 329 14.36 32.02 41.84
CA PRO A 329 13.09 31.39 42.16
C PRO A 329 12.00 32.35 41.71
N ARG A 330 11.28 31.95 40.66
CA ARG A 330 10.06 32.65 40.27
C ARG A 330 9.22 32.67 41.53
N ALA A 331 8.94 33.88 42.03
CA ALA A 331 7.94 34.08 43.05
C ALA A 331 6.74 33.26 42.62
N VAL A 332 6.41 32.27 43.44
CA VAL A 332 5.21 31.47 43.29
C VAL A 332 4.08 32.49 43.42
N SER A 333 3.59 32.96 42.28
CA SER A 333 2.38 33.76 42.23
C SER A 333 1.33 32.91 42.95
N PRO A 334 0.72 33.41 44.04
CA PRO A 334 -0.27 32.65 44.76
C PRO A 334 -1.31 32.21 43.74
N SER A 335 -1.57 30.90 43.70
CA SER A 335 -2.61 30.36 42.84
C SER A 335 -3.88 31.17 43.09
N PRO A 336 -4.50 31.75 42.05
CA PRO A 336 -5.75 32.46 42.23
C PRO A 336 -6.73 31.51 42.92
N PRO A 337 -7.51 31.99 43.92
CA PRO A 337 -8.49 31.16 44.58
C PRO A 337 -9.35 30.48 43.52
N SER A 338 -9.50 29.16 43.63
CA SER A 338 -10.29 28.37 42.69
C SER A 338 -11.63 29.09 42.47
N PRO A 339 -11.99 29.41 41.22
CA PRO A 339 -13.25 30.07 40.96
C PRO A 339 -14.35 29.22 41.57
N ARG A 340 -15.14 29.85 42.45
CA ARG A 340 -16.31 29.25 43.07
C ARG A 340 -17.11 28.57 41.94
N PRO A 341 -17.53 27.30 42.10
CA PRO A 341 -18.31 26.61 41.09
C PRO A 341 -19.45 27.54 40.67
N SER A 342 -19.46 27.96 39.41
CA SER A 342 -20.57 28.74 38.88
C SER A 342 -21.83 27.91 39.15
N PRO A 343 -22.90 28.52 39.69
CA PRO A 343 -24.16 27.82 39.89
C PRO A 343 -24.52 27.14 38.58
N MET A 344 -24.82 25.83 38.64
CA MET A 344 -25.25 25.08 37.48
C MET A 344 -26.35 25.90 36.78
N PRO A 345 -26.20 26.20 35.48
CA PRO A 345 -27.27 26.87 34.76
C PRO A 345 -28.54 26.04 34.93
N PRO A 346 -29.70 26.68 35.18
CA PRO A 346 -30.96 25.97 35.33
C PRO A 346 -31.14 25.06 34.14
N SER A 347 -31.48 23.80 34.41
CA SER A 347 -31.71 22.80 33.38
C SER A 347 -32.64 23.40 32.33
N PRO A 348 -32.28 23.33 31.03
CA PRO A 348 -33.14 23.85 29.98
C PRO A 348 -34.52 23.19 30.13
N PRO A 349 -35.62 23.96 29.99
CA PRO A 349 -36.95 23.38 30.02
C PRO A 349 -37.02 22.26 28.99
N PRO A 350 -37.71 21.14 29.30
CA PRO A 350 -37.85 20.04 28.37
C PRO A 350 -38.37 20.58 27.03
N PRO A 351 -37.78 20.16 25.90
CA PRO A 351 -38.20 20.65 24.60
C PRO A 351 -39.69 20.42 24.44
N SER A 352 -40.43 21.48 24.12
CA SER A 352 -41.86 21.40 23.81
C SER A 352 -42.08 20.28 22.80
N PRO A 353 -43.13 19.45 22.97
CA PRO A 353 -43.43 18.37 22.05
C PRO A 353 -43.48 18.94 20.64
N LEU A 354 -42.67 18.36 19.74
CA LEU A 354 -42.68 18.73 18.33
C LEU A 354 -44.13 18.67 17.82
N PRO A 355 -44.61 19.69 17.08
CA PRO A 355 -45.90 19.61 16.44
C PRO A 355 -45.97 18.35 15.57
N PRO A 356 -47.14 17.70 15.46
CA PRO A 356 -47.30 16.50 14.65
C PRO A 356 -46.79 16.78 13.24
N LEU A 357 -45.87 15.93 12.77
CA LEU A 357 -45.33 16.04 11.42
C LEU A 357 -46.49 16.10 10.44
N PRO A 358 -46.52 17.08 9.51
CA PRO A 358 -47.54 17.10 8.46
C PRO A 358 -47.49 15.78 7.70
N SER A 359 -48.67 15.17 7.52
CA SER A 359 -48.82 13.93 6.78
C SER A 359 -48.10 14.03 5.43
N PRO A 360 -47.27 13.04 5.06
CA PRO A 360 -46.59 13.06 3.78
C PRO A 360 -47.62 13.17 2.65
N PRO A 361 -47.35 13.98 1.61
CA PRO A 361 -48.24 14.07 0.47
C PRO A 361 -48.44 12.68 -0.13
N PRO A 362 -49.66 12.38 -0.63
CA PRO A 362 -49.94 11.08 -1.25
C PRO A 362 -48.92 10.83 -2.36
N LEU A 363 -48.24 9.68 -2.27
CA LEU A 363 -47.27 9.24 -3.25
C LEU A 363 -47.92 9.25 -4.63
N SER A 364 -47.37 10.06 -5.53
CA SER A 364 -47.75 10.06 -6.94
C SER A 364 -47.69 8.62 -7.47
N PRO A 365 -48.71 8.18 -8.23
CA PRO A 365 -48.72 6.84 -8.77
C PRO A 365 -47.46 6.59 -9.61
N PRO A 366 -46.88 5.39 -9.55
CA PRO A 366 -45.68 5.06 -10.29
C PRO A 366 -45.90 5.33 -11.78
N PRO A 367 -44.92 5.94 -12.48
CA PRO A 367 -45.02 6.12 -13.92
C PRO A 367 -45.24 4.77 -14.59
N SER A 368 -46.28 4.69 -15.42
CA SER A 368 -46.59 3.48 -16.16
C SER A 368 -45.35 2.99 -16.92
N PRO A 369 -45.06 1.68 -16.92
CA PRO A 369 -43.88 1.15 -17.57
C PRO A 369 -43.87 1.57 -19.04
N HIS A 370 -42.81 2.29 -19.43
CA HIS A 370 -42.56 2.64 -20.82
C HIS A 370 -42.58 1.36 -21.65
N ARG A 371 -43.53 1.28 -22.59
CA ARG A 371 -43.56 0.21 -23.59
C ARG A 371 -42.21 0.21 -24.31
N PRO A 372 -41.55 -0.95 -24.45
CA PRO A 372 -40.33 -1.05 -25.24
C PRO A 372 -40.62 -0.56 -26.68
N PRO A 373 -39.66 0.15 -27.30
CA PRO A 373 -39.80 0.58 -28.69
C PRO A 373 -39.99 -0.66 -29.59
N PRO A 374 -40.81 -0.55 -30.65
CA PRO A 374 -41.04 -1.64 -31.57
C PRO A 374 -39.70 -2.09 -32.20
N PRO A 375 -39.49 -3.41 -32.40
CA PRO A 375 -38.28 -3.91 -33.03
C PRO A 375 -38.14 -3.33 -34.45
N PRO A 376 -36.90 -3.08 -34.91
CA PRO A 376 -36.66 -2.63 -36.27
C PRO A 376 -37.21 -3.63 -37.29
N PRO A 377 -37.71 -3.17 -38.46
CA PRO A 377 -38.27 -4.03 -39.48
C PRO A 377 -37.23 -5.07 -39.92
N SER A 378 -37.63 -6.34 -39.81
CA SER A 378 -36.81 -7.48 -40.24
C SER A 378 -36.53 -7.40 -41.75
N PRO A 379 -35.29 -7.65 -42.20
CA PRO A 379 -34.98 -7.75 -43.61
C PRO A 379 -35.74 -8.93 -44.23
N SER A 380 -36.43 -8.66 -45.33
CA SER A 380 -37.25 -9.61 -46.09
C SER A 380 -36.52 -10.93 -46.36
N PRO A 381 -37.05 -12.08 -45.91
CA PRO A 381 -36.51 -13.37 -46.30
C PRO A 381 -36.93 -13.69 -47.74
N ARG A 382 -35.95 -14.09 -48.54
CA ARG A 382 -36.16 -14.67 -49.86
C ARG A 382 -37.03 -15.93 -49.72
N SER A 383 -38.00 -16.00 -50.62
CA SER A 383 -38.91 -17.12 -50.87
C SER A 383 -38.19 -18.47 -50.90
N VAL A 384 -38.50 -19.34 -49.94
CA VAL A 384 -38.29 -20.78 -50.07
C VAL A 384 -39.56 -21.49 -49.62
N SER A 385 -40.10 -22.23 -50.59
CA SER A 385 -41.17 -23.24 -50.62
C SER A 385 -41.75 -23.74 -49.27
N PRO A 386 -43.09 -23.84 -49.14
CA PRO A 386 -43.74 -24.29 -47.91
C PRO A 386 -43.74 -25.83 -47.78
N SER A 387 -43.30 -26.31 -46.61
CA SER A 387 -43.56 -27.67 -46.12
C SER A 387 -44.83 -27.69 -45.26
N PRO A 388 -45.55 -28.83 -45.20
CA PRO A 388 -46.86 -28.92 -44.57
C PRO A 388 -46.83 -28.72 -43.04
N PRO A 389 -47.93 -28.21 -42.45
CA PRO A 389 -48.01 -27.91 -41.03
C PRO A 389 -48.08 -29.18 -40.17
N PRO A 390 -47.41 -29.21 -39.00
CA PRO A 390 -47.57 -30.28 -38.03
C PRO A 390 -48.92 -30.18 -37.29
N PRO A 391 -49.42 -31.31 -36.76
CA PRO A 391 -50.72 -31.39 -36.08
C PRO A 391 -50.76 -30.58 -34.79
N ILE A 392 -51.88 -29.89 -34.59
CA ILE A 392 -52.19 -29.06 -33.42
C ILE A 392 -52.34 -29.98 -32.19
N VAL A 393 -51.32 -29.94 -31.32
CA VAL A 393 -51.41 -30.54 -29.98
C VAL A 393 -52.17 -29.55 -29.10
N GLN A 394 -53.42 -29.90 -28.77
CA GLN A 394 -54.23 -29.26 -27.74
C GLN A 394 -53.46 -29.26 -26.42
N ARG A 395 -52.93 -28.09 -26.03
CA ARG A 395 -52.34 -27.89 -24.71
C ARG A 395 -53.46 -27.72 -23.69
N SER A 396 -53.49 -28.63 -22.72
CA SER A 396 -54.36 -28.59 -21.55
C SER A 396 -54.29 -27.23 -20.83
N PRO A 397 -55.39 -26.75 -20.24
CA PRO A 397 -55.44 -25.49 -19.52
C PRO A 397 -54.44 -25.48 -18.36
N LEU A 398 -53.65 -24.41 -18.27
CA LEU A 398 -52.73 -24.18 -17.17
C LEU A 398 -53.50 -24.17 -15.84
N PRO A 399 -53.00 -24.83 -14.78
CA PRO A 399 -53.58 -24.71 -13.45
C PRO A 399 -53.49 -23.26 -12.95
N PRO A 400 -54.47 -22.81 -12.15
CA PRO A 400 -54.48 -21.46 -11.60
C PRO A 400 -53.24 -21.25 -10.70
N PRO A 401 -52.69 -20.02 -10.66
CA PRO A 401 -51.57 -19.70 -9.81
C PRO A 401 -51.93 -19.90 -8.33
N PRO A 402 -51.01 -20.43 -7.50
CA PRO A 402 -51.25 -20.63 -6.08
C PRO A 402 -51.52 -19.30 -5.39
N SER A 403 -52.49 -19.30 -4.47
CA SER A 403 -52.84 -18.13 -3.66
C SER A 403 -51.63 -17.64 -2.86
N PRO A 404 -51.45 -16.31 -2.72
CA PRO A 404 -50.36 -15.76 -1.94
C PRO A 404 -50.45 -16.22 -0.48
N PRO A 405 -49.31 -16.53 0.16
CA PRO A 405 -49.29 -16.94 1.56
C PRO A 405 -49.84 -15.83 2.46
N PRO A 406 -50.52 -16.18 3.56
CA PRO A 406 -51.02 -15.21 4.52
C PRO A 406 -49.87 -14.36 5.09
N PRO A 407 -50.12 -13.07 5.38
CA PRO A 407 -49.12 -12.19 5.97
C PRO A 407 -48.61 -12.78 7.29
N SER A 408 -47.29 -12.79 7.46
CA SER A 408 -46.66 -13.28 8.69
C SER A 408 -47.09 -12.44 9.88
N PRO A 409 -47.33 -13.06 11.06
CA PRO A 409 -47.66 -12.33 12.27
C PRO A 409 -46.53 -11.35 12.65
N PRO A 410 -46.86 -10.20 13.25
CA PRO A 410 -45.87 -9.23 13.68
C PRO A 410 -44.90 -9.87 14.69
N PRO A 411 -43.59 -9.57 14.60
CA PRO A 411 -42.60 -10.11 15.52
C PRO A 411 -42.91 -9.70 16.96
N SER A 412 -42.86 -10.67 17.88
CA SER A 412 -43.04 -10.42 19.30
C SER A 412 -42.00 -9.41 19.81
N PRO A 413 -42.37 -8.52 20.74
CA PRO A 413 -41.43 -7.56 21.32
C PRO A 413 -40.25 -8.30 21.97
N PRO A 414 -39.02 -7.78 21.85
CA PRO A 414 -37.86 -8.38 22.47
C PRO A 414 -38.03 -8.40 24.00
N PRO A 415 -37.55 -9.45 24.68
CA PRO A 415 -37.59 -9.51 26.14
C PRO A 415 -36.79 -8.33 26.73
N PRO A 416 -37.20 -7.81 27.91
CA PRO A 416 -36.49 -6.73 28.57
C PRO A 416 -35.04 -7.13 28.86
N SER A 417 -34.11 -6.24 28.55
CA SER A 417 -32.69 -6.45 28.78
C SER A 417 -32.42 -6.78 30.26
N PRO A 418 -31.58 -7.79 30.56
CA PRO A 418 -31.21 -8.08 31.94
C PRO A 418 -30.48 -6.88 32.55
N PRO A 419 -30.61 -6.67 33.87
CA PRO A 419 -29.92 -5.60 34.57
C PRO A 419 -28.39 -5.74 34.41
N PRO A 420 -27.66 -4.61 34.30
CA PRO A 420 -26.21 -4.63 34.17
C PRO A 420 -25.57 -5.36 35.37
N SER A 421 -24.67 -6.30 35.10
CA SER A 421 -23.93 -7.02 36.13
C SER A 421 -23.10 -6.06 36.98
N PRO A 422 -22.95 -6.31 38.29
CA PRO A 422 -22.12 -5.50 39.16
C PRO A 422 -20.66 -5.51 38.66
N PRO A 423 -19.93 -4.39 38.84
CA PRO A 423 -18.53 -4.31 38.46
C PRO A 423 -17.71 -5.36 39.25
N PRO A 424 -16.71 -5.99 38.61
CA PRO A 424 -15.86 -6.96 39.28
C PRO A 424 -15.11 -6.29 40.45
N PRO A 425 -14.86 -7.03 41.55
CA PRO A 425 -14.10 -6.51 42.69
C PRO A 425 -12.70 -6.08 42.24
N SER A 426 -12.26 -4.92 42.71
CA SER A 426 -10.92 -4.39 42.46
C SER A 426 -9.84 -5.43 42.80
N PRO A 427 -8.86 -5.67 41.92
CA PRO A 427 -7.79 -6.62 42.19
C PRO A 427 -7.00 -6.17 43.42
N SER A 428 -6.79 -7.09 44.36
CA SER A 428 -5.97 -6.85 45.55
C SER A 428 -4.57 -6.37 45.17
N PRO A 429 -3.99 -5.43 45.95
CA PRO A 429 -2.65 -4.90 45.68
C PRO A 429 -1.62 -6.03 45.65
N ARG A 430 -0.84 -6.05 44.56
CA ARG A 430 0.21 -7.04 44.31
C ARG A 430 1.29 -6.91 45.39
N PRO A 431 1.78 -8.01 45.99
CA PRO A 431 2.90 -7.98 46.93
C PRO A 431 4.14 -7.34 46.29
N PRO A 432 4.95 -6.59 47.05
CA PRO A 432 6.19 -6.02 46.55
C PRO A 432 7.14 -7.13 46.09
N GLN A 433 7.57 -7.02 44.84
CA GLN A 433 8.48 -7.97 44.21
C GLN A 433 9.89 -7.77 44.78
N PRO A 434 10.59 -8.83 45.23
CA PRO A 434 11.95 -8.72 45.75
C PRO A 434 12.92 -8.27 44.66
N SER A 435 13.80 -7.33 45.02
CA SER A 435 14.83 -6.76 44.15
C SER A 435 15.76 -7.86 43.60
N PRO A 436 16.13 -7.82 42.31
CA PRO A 436 17.10 -8.74 41.75
C PRO A 436 18.49 -8.52 42.36
N PRO A 437 19.28 -9.59 42.57
CA PRO A 437 20.64 -9.48 43.08
C PRO A 437 21.54 -8.72 42.08
N LEU A 438 22.34 -7.80 42.62
CA LEU A 438 23.37 -7.07 41.91
C LEU A 438 24.44 -8.06 41.40
N SER A 439 24.36 -8.43 40.13
CA SER A 439 25.41 -9.20 39.47
C SER A 439 26.69 -8.38 39.33
N SER A 440 27.76 -9.03 39.76
CA SER A 440 29.17 -8.68 39.73
C SER A 440 29.67 -8.02 38.43
N THR A 441 30.49 -7.02 38.66
CA THR A 441 31.47 -6.32 37.80
C THR A 441 32.10 -7.21 36.71
N PRO A 442 32.12 -6.78 35.43
CA PRO A 442 32.90 -7.46 34.40
C PRO A 442 34.38 -7.08 34.50
N SER A 443 35.24 -8.11 34.47
CA SER A 443 36.70 -8.02 34.35
C SER A 443 37.15 -7.27 33.10
N PRO A 444 38.29 -6.56 33.14
CA PRO A 444 38.82 -5.81 32.01
C PRO A 444 39.32 -6.73 30.88
N ALA A 445 38.95 -6.38 29.65
CA ALA A 445 39.39 -7.04 28.43
C ALA A 445 40.91 -6.86 28.19
N PRO A 446 41.59 -7.84 27.57
CA PRO A 446 43.00 -7.74 27.23
C PRO A 446 43.26 -6.71 26.10
N PRO A 447 44.46 -6.09 26.07
CA PRO A 447 44.79 -5.03 25.13
C PRO A 447 44.86 -5.55 23.69
N VAL A 448 44.05 -4.93 22.83
CA VAL A 448 44.06 -5.14 21.37
C VAL A 448 45.36 -4.52 20.81
N LYS A 449 46.17 -5.33 20.12
CA LYS A 449 47.36 -4.88 19.40
C LYS A 449 46.97 -3.90 18.29
N SER A 450 47.56 -2.71 18.33
CA SER A 450 47.44 -1.68 17.30
C SER A 450 47.93 -2.19 15.92
N PRO A 451 47.22 -1.92 14.82
CA PRO A 451 47.72 -2.16 13.47
C PRO A 451 48.83 -1.15 13.10
N PRO A 452 49.74 -1.51 12.17
CA PRO A 452 50.87 -0.67 11.76
C PRO A 452 50.43 0.62 11.05
N PRO A 453 51.27 1.67 11.06
CA PRO A 453 50.94 2.96 10.47
C PRO A 453 50.86 2.87 8.95
N SER A 454 49.68 3.19 8.41
CA SER A 454 49.45 3.37 6.98
C SER A 454 50.10 4.66 6.52
N THR A 455 50.80 4.58 5.38
CA THR A 455 51.51 5.67 4.70
C THR A 455 50.61 6.87 4.41
N SER A 456 51.14 8.06 4.69
CA SER A 456 50.52 9.38 4.50
C SER A 456 49.83 9.56 3.14
N PRO A 457 48.55 9.99 3.10
CA PRO A 457 47.99 10.61 1.92
C PRO A 457 48.38 12.09 1.84
N SER A 458 48.68 12.52 0.61
CA SER A 458 48.97 13.88 0.18
C SER A 458 47.92 14.90 0.67
N PRO A 459 48.30 16.13 1.06
CA PRO A 459 47.37 17.13 1.59
C PRO A 459 46.33 17.52 0.54
N SER A 460 45.05 17.31 0.87
CA SER A 460 43.93 17.80 0.08
C SER A 460 43.90 19.34 0.05
N PRO A 461 43.50 19.95 -1.08
CA PRO A 461 43.32 21.40 -1.17
C PRO A 461 42.23 21.88 -0.19
N PRO A 462 42.33 23.12 0.31
CA PRO A 462 41.37 23.66 1.26
C PRO A 462 39.97 23.73 0.64
N PRO A 463 38.91 23.48 1.43
CA PRO A 463 37.54 23.59 0.95
C PRO A 463 37.22 25.03 0.53
N PRO A 464 36.38 25.23 -0.50
CA PRO A 464 35.94 26.56 -0.90
C PRO A 464 35.16 27.25 0.24
N PRO A 465 35.22 28.59 0.32
CA PRO A 465 34.55 29.35 1.36
C PRO A 465 33.04 29.11 1.30
N SER A 466 32.44 28.80 2.46
CA SER A 466 31.00 28.63 2.59
C SER A 466 30.27 29.90 2.16
N PRO A 467 29.17 29.81 1.38
CA PRO A 467 28.39 30.97 1.00
C PRO A 467 27.83 31.62 2.27
N ARG A 468 28.08 32.93 2.41
CA ARG A 468 27.51 33.77 3.47
C ARG A 468 25.98 33.63 3.43
N LEU A 469 25.42 33.07 4.48
CA LEU A 469 23.98 33.12 4.73
C LEU A 469 23.57 34.58 4.88
N SER A 470 22.74 35.06 3.96
CA SER A 470 22.06 36.35 4.08
C SER A 470 21.26 36.36 5.39
N PRO A 471 21.23 37.49 6.13
CA PRO A 471 20.42 37.60 7.32
C PRO A 471 18.93 37.43 6.98
N PRO A 472 18.14 36.81 7.86
CA PRO A 472 16.70 36.66 7.66
C PRO A 472 16.03 38.05 7.56
N PRO A 473 14.99 38.19 6.73
CA PRO A 473 14.26 39.45 6.64
C PRO A 473 13.61 39.81 7.99
N PRO A 474 13.50 41.11 8.32
CA PRO A 474 12.85 41.55 9.55
C PRO A 474 11.37 41.14 9.56
N PRO A 475 10.79 40.89 10.74
CA PRO A 475 9.37 40.55 10.86
C PRO A 475 8.50 41.70 10.32
N PRO A 476 7.36 41.38 9.67
CA PRO A 476 6.50 42.39 9.09
C PRO A 476 5.96 43.32 10.19
N THR A 477 6.22 44.62 10.04
CA THR A 477 5.63 45.66 10.88
C THR A 477 4.13 45.70 10.66
N SER A 478 3.39 45.55 11.76
CA SER A 478 1.94 45.62 11.87
C SER A 478 1.41 47.03 11.53
N ASN A 479 1.38 47.40 10.25
CA ASN A 479 0.69 48.58 9.73
C ASN A 479 0.39 48.44 8.23
N SER A 480 -0.36 47.41 7.84
CA SER A 480 -1.01 47.35 6.52
C SER A 480 -2.54 47.32 6.70
N PRO A 481 -3.29 48.12 5.93
CA PRO A 481 -4.73 48.28 6.08
C PRO A 481 -5.47 46.97 5.78
N ARG A 482 -6.42 46.67 6.66
CA ARG A 482 -7.30 45.51 6.64
C ARG A 482 -8.10 45.47 5.33
N PRO A 483 -8.13 44.35 4.59
CA PRO A 483 -9.05 44.21 3.45
C PRO A 483 -10.51 44.25 3.94
N PRO A 484 -11.45 44.82 3.15
CA PRO A 484 -12.84 44.94 3.55
C PRO A 484 -13.51 43.57 3.67
N SER A 485 -14.25 43.39 4.77
CA SER A 485 -15.02 42.18 5.07
C SER A 485 -16.04 41.87 3.96
N PRO A 486 -16.24 40.59 3.59
CA PRO A 486 -17.29 40.21 2.67
C PRO A 486 -18.67 40.47 3.27
N LYS A 487 -19.52 41.13 2.49
CA LYS A 487 -20.89 41.52 2.82
C LYS A 487 -21.78 40.26 2.94
N PRO A 488 -22.62 40.13 3.99
CA PRO A 488 -23.52 38.98 4.12
C PRO A 488 -24.60 39.01 3.02
N PRO A 489 -24.99 37.85 2.48
CA PRO A 489 -26.07 37.77 1.49
C PRO A 489 -27.39 38.19 2.13
N GLY A 490 -28.03 39.19 1.52
CA GLY A 490 -29.29 39.76 1.96
C GLY A 490 -30.44 38.74 1.87
N ALA A 491 -31.28 38.77 2.90
CA ALA A 491 -32.58 38.13 2.92
C ALA A 491 -33.45 38.67 1.77
N GLN A 492 -33.82 37.82 0.82
CA GLN A 492 -34.89 38.12 -0.12
C GLN A 492 -36.23 37.91 0.57
N GLN A 493 -36.97 39.00 0.65
CA GLN A 493 -38.35 39.11 1.10
C GLN A 493 -39.28 38.40 0.09
N PRO A 494 -40.30 37.65 0.54
CA PRO A 494 -41.24 36.99 -0.37
C PRO A 494 -42.18 38.01 -1.03
N PRO A 495 -42.53 37.85 -2.33
CA PRO A 495 -43.52 38.70 -2.99
C PRO A 495 -44.96 38.37 -2.55
N PRO A 496 -45.88 39.35 -2.64
CA PRO A 496 -47.29 39.19 -2.22
C PRO A 496 -48.12 38.36 -3.21
N PRO A 497 -49.30 37.85 -2.79
CA PRO A 497 -50.12 36.99 -3.61
C PRO A 497 -50.95 37.81 -4.61
N THR A 498 -50.86 37.47 -5.89
CA THR A 498 -51.84 37.91 -6.89
C THR A 498 -52.74 36.76 -7.29
N SER A 499 -54.03 37.02 -7.14
CA SER A 499 -55.17 36.21 -7.51
C SER A 499 -55.40 36.18 -9.03
N SER A 500 -55.76 34.99 -9.53
CA SER A 500 -56.74 34.69 -10.59
C SER A 500 -56.67 35.44 -11.93
N LEU A 501 -56.38 34.70 -13.03
CA LEU A 501 -57.28 34.60 -14.20
C LEU A 501 -56.70 33.68 -15.30
N ARG A 502 -57.42 32.58 -15.53
CA ARG A 502 -57.83 31.97 -16.82
C ARG A 502 -57.12 32.50 -18.09
N SER A 503 -56.36 31.65 -18.80
CA SER A 503 -56.32 31.56 -20.29
C SER A 503 -55.46 30.38 -20.77
N SER A 504 -55.89 29.82 -21.91
CA SER A 504 -55.52 28.58 -22.61
C SER A 504 -54.03 28.45 -23.06
N PRO A 505 -53.57 27.25 -23.49
CA PRO A 505 -52.16 26.99 -23.77
C PRO A 505 -51.76 27.31 -25.22
N PRO A 506 -50.51 27.73 -25.49
CA PRO A 506 -49.91 27.63 -26.81
C PRO A 506 -48.89 26.48 -26.90
N VAL A 507 -49.16 25.62 -27.87
CA VAL A 507 -48.26 24.95 -28.82
C VAL A 507 -46.75 24.95 -28.49
N SER A 508 -46.26 23.73 -28.29
CA SER A 508 -44.86 23.31 -28.24
C SER A 508 -44.12 23.63 -29.55
N SER A 509 -43.09 24.46 -29.49
CA SER A 509 -42.07 24.61 -30.53
C SER A 509 -40.69 24.24 -29.95
N LYS A 510 -40.17 23.13 -30.48
CA LYS A 510 -38.90 22.49 -30.14
C LYS A 510 -37.75 23.29 -30.80
N PRO A 511 -36.74 23.77 -30.05
CA PRO A 511 -35.58 24.42 -30.68
C PRO A 511 -34.65 23.38 -31.34
N PRO A 512 -34.00 23.74 -32.48
CA PRO A 512 -33.11 22.84 -33.21
C PRO A 512 -31.75 22.66 -32.48
N PRO A 513 -31.03 21.56 -32.75
CA PRO A 513 -29.77 21.26 -32.10
C PRO A 513 -28.66 22.22 -32.54
N ARG A 514 -27.95 22.75 -31.53
CA ARG A 514 -26.82 23.68 -31.67
C ARG A 514 -25.63 22.97 -32.32
N ALA A 515 -25.09 23.58 -33.37
CA ALA A 515 -23.90 23.09 -34.08
C ALA A 515 -22.66 23.07 -33.17
N LYS A 516 -21.82 22.05 -33.36
CA LYS A 516 -20.53 21.84 -32.69
C LYS A 516 -19.52 22.90 -33.16
N PRO A 517 -18.77 23.57 -32.27
CA PRO A 517 -17.72 24.49 -32.68
C PRO A 517 -16.53 23.74 -33.30
N PRO A 518 -15.86 24.33 -34.30
CA PRO A 518 -14.67 23.75 -34.92
C PRO A 518 -13.46 23.73 -33.95
N PRO A 519 -12.50 22.81 -34.18
CA PRO A 519 -11.30 22.71 -33.36
C PRO A 519 -10.37 23.94 -33.54
N PRO A 520 -9.62 24.33 -32.49
CA PRO A 520 -8.73 25.48 -32.57
C PRO A 520 -7.52 25.21 -33.48
N GLU A 521 -7.21 26.23 -34.27
CA GLU A 521 -6.12 26.33 -35.22
C GLU A 521 -4.76 26.34 -34.49
N LEU A 522 -3.84 25.48 -34.94
CA LEU A 522 -2.48 25.36 -34.41
C LEU A 522 -1.64 26.58 -34.83
N ALA A 523 -1.12 27.32 -33.85
CA ALA A 523 -0.15 28.37 -34.07
C ALA A 523 1.19 27.80 -34.57
N PRO A 524 1.91 28.51 -35.46
CA PRO A 524 3.21 28.07 -35.96
C PRO A 524 4.31 28.20 -34.89
N PRO A 525 5.36 27.34 -34.94
CA PRO A 525 6.45 27.37 -33.97
C PRO A 525 7.37 28.59 -34.18
N PRO A 526 7.98 29.13 -33.11
CA PRO A 526 8.95 30.21 -33.20
C PRO A 526 10.28 29.71 -33.79
N ALA A 527 10.96 30.62 -34.51
CA ALA A 527 12.25 30.42 -35.15
C ALA A 527 13.37 30.16 -34.11
N ASP A 528 14.15 29.11 -34.38
CA ASP A 528 15.38 28.78 -33.66
C ASP A 528 16.52 29.71 -34.08
N ASP A 529 17.16 30.36 -33.11
CA ASP A 529 18.47 30.98 -33.24
C ASP A 529 19.29 30.67 -31.98
N ALA A 530 20.19 29.67 -32.07
CA ALA A 530 21.35 29.51 -31.20
C ALA A 530 22.27 28.40 -31.71
N THR A 531 23.37 28.85 -32.32
CA THR A 531 24.62 28.17 -32.64
C THR A 531 25.10 27.16 -31.56
N LEU A 532 25.34 25.92 -31.96
CA LEU A 532 26.09 24.91 -31.18
C LEU A 532 27.43 24.56 -31.87
N PRO A 533 28.51 24.25 -31.11
CA PRO A 533 29.83 23.91 -31.65
C PRO A 533 29.91 22.47 -32.19
N PRO A 534 30.92 22.15 -33.04
CA PRO A 534 30.95 20.92 -33.82
C PRO A 534 31.34 19.70 -32.98
N TYR A 535 30.51 18.65 -33.03
CA TYR A 535 30.87 17.31 -32.57
C TYR A 535 31.47 16.50 -33.72
N HIS A 536 32.60 15.86 -33.41
CA HIS A 536 33.29 14.87 -34.24
C HIS A 536 32.37 13.73 -34.67
N THR A 537 32.30 13.51 -35.97
CA THR A 537 31.62 12.39 -36.63
C THR A 537 32.39 11.09 -36.38
N PHE A 538 31.78 10.14 -35.69
CA PHE A 538 32.15 8.71 -35.78
C PHE A 538 31.26 8.04 -36.84
N PRO A 539 31.80 7.17 -37.71
CA PRO A 539 31.00 6.48 -38.71
C PRO A 539 30.08 5.42 -38.06
N PRO A 540 28.86 5.20 -38.62
CA PRO A 540 27.96 4.16 -38.14
C PRO A 540 28.48 2.76 -38.47
N PRO A 541 28.19 1.74 -37.64
CA PRO A 541 28.50 0.36 -37.96
C PRO A 541 27.63 -0.15 -39.10
N LEU A 542 28.24 -0.95 -39.97
CA LEU A 542 27.64 -1.63 -41.12
C LEU A 542 26.37 -2.41 -40.75
N GLU A 543 25.26 -2.09 -41.43
CA GLU A 543 24.06 -2.92 -41.49
C GLU A 543 24.37 -4.24 -42.21
N GLU A 544 24.36 -5.34 -41.45
CA GLU A 544 24.44 -6.69 -41.98
C GLU A 544 23.02 -7.13 -42.43
N PHE A 545 22.87 -7.33 -43.74
CA PHE A 545 21.64 -7.75 -44.39
C PHE A 545 21.12 -9.10 -43.84
N ALA A 546 19.95 -9.08 -43.19
CA ALA A 546 19.21 -10.28 -42.86
C ALA A 546 18.57 -10.91 -44.12
N PRO A 547 18.68 -12.23 -44.35
CA PRO A 547 18.05 -12.88 -45.50
C PRO A 547 16.52 -12.95 -45.35
N PRO A 548 15.77 -12.93 -46.48
CA PRO A 548 14.31 -12.95 -46.46
C PRO A 548 13.73 -14.29 -45.97
N PRO A 549 12.54 -14.27 -45.34
CA PRO A 549 11.92 -15.47 -44.79
C PRO A 549 11.49 -16.47 -45.88
N PRO A 550 11.54 -17.78 -45.62
CA PRO A 550 11.16 -18.80 -46.59
C PRO A 550 9.65 -18.81 -46.84
N LYS A 551 9.27 -18.89 -48.12
CA LYS A 551 7.89 -18.99 -48.58
C LYS A 551 7.24 -20.28 -48.08
N LYS A 552 6.11 -20.17 -47.37
CA LYS A 552 5.26 -21.30 -46.98
C LYS A 552 4.62 -21.93 -48.22
N LYS A 553 4.93 -23.21 -48.48
CA LYS A 553 4.17 -24.08 -49.39
C LYS A 553 2.86 -24.48 -48.71
N THR A 554 1.74 -24.02 -49.26
CA THR A 554 0.41 -24.53 -48.97
C THR A 554 0.32 -25.96 -49.53
N THR A 555 0.19 -26.95 -48.66
CA THR A 555 -0.23 -28.30 -49.05
C THR A 555 -1.67 -28.47 -48.59
N GLY A 556 -2.56 -28.67 -49.56
CA GLY A 556 -3.95 -29.01 -49.31
C GLY A 556 -4.10 -30.49 -49.00
N ARG A 557 -4.93 -30.80 -48.01
CA ARG A 557 -5.79 -31.97 -47.99
C ARG A 557 -7.00 -31.71 -47.10
#